data_AF-A0A932R3C8-F1
#
_entry.id   AF-A0A932R3C8-F1
#
_cell.length_a   1.000
_cell.length_b   1.000
_cell.length_c   1.000
_cell.angle_alpha   90.00
_cell.angle_beta   90.00
_cell.angle_gamma   90.00
#
_symmetry.space_group_name_H-M   'P 1'
#
loop_
_entity.id
_entity.type
_entity.pdbx_description
1 polymer ?
#
loop_
_entity_poly.entity_id
_entity_poly.type
_entity_poly.pdbx_seq_one_letter_code
_entity_poly.pdbx_strand_id
1 'polypeptide(L)'
;MIANSVYGIYKKDQVANINRIESERKLNILKDKEERLQTEIAKLKTSRGIEEELRSKFQVTKNGEEVLVVVDDPVSATDASQTPRDGDGIWGKFLKLIGF
;
A
#
# COMPACT_ATOMS: atom_id res chain seq x y z
N MET A 1 -19.43 59.40 -6.84
CA MET A 1 -18.21 59.03 -6.06
C MET A 1 -18.48 57.97 -4.97
N ILE A 2 -19.68 57.87 -4.39
CA ILE A 2 -20.00 56.91 -3.29
C ILE A 2 -20.33 55.49 -3.79
N ALA A 3 -20.95 55.34 -4.96
CA ALA A 3 -21.30 54.01 -5.49
C ALA A 3 -20.07 53.10 -5.72
N ASN A 4 -18.95 53.67 -6.18
CA ASN A 4 -17.72 52.92 -6.44
C ASN A 4 -17.04 52.45 -5.14
N SER A 5 -17.13 53.21 -4.06
CA SER A 5 -16.54 52.81 -2.77
C SER A 5 -17.33 51.68 -2.12
N VAL A 6 -18.67 51.76 -2.14
CA VAL A 6 -19.54 50.69 -1.63
C VAL A 6 -19.33 49.39 -2.41
N TYR A 7 -19.23 49.46 -3.74
CA TYR A 7 -18.94 48.28 -4.57
C TYR A 7 -17.55 47.66 -4.26
N GLY A 8 -16.54 48.50 -4.04
CA GLY A 8 -15.21 48.03 -3.64
C GLY A 8 -15.19 47.29 -2.30
N ILE A 9 -15.96 47.79 -1.32
CA ILE A 9 -16.12 47.15 -0.01
C ILE A 9 -16.85 45.81 -0.15
N TYR A 10 -17.95 45.77 -0.91
CA TYR A 10 -18.69 44.53 -1.16
C TYR A 10 -17.82 43.45 -1.81
N LYS A 11 -17.04 43.81 -2.83
CA LYS A 11 -16.11 42.89 -3.48
C LYS A 11 -15.03 42.38 -2.52
N LYS A 12 -14.50 43.26 -1.65
CA LYS A 12 -13.49 42.89 -0.65
C LYS A 12 -14.05 41.93 0.40
N ASP A 13 -15.29 42.16 0.84
CA ASP A 13 -15.98 41.28 1.79
C ASP A 13 -16.20 39.88 1.19
N GLN A 14 -16.64 39.81 -0.07
CA GLN A 14 -16.78 38.55 -0.78
C GLN A 14 -15.46 37.77 -0.86
N VAL A 15 -14.36 38.45 -1.22
CA VAL A 15 -13.02 37.84 -1.29
C VAL A 15 -12.55 37.38 0.09
N ALA A 16 -12.77 38.20 1.14
CA ALA A 16 -12.41 37.84 2.51
C ALA A 16 -13.17 36.59 2.97
N ASN A 17 -14.46 36.48 2.64
CA ASN A 17 -15.27 35.31 2.98
C ASN A 17 -14.80 34.04 2.26
N ILE A 18 -14.47 34.14 0.95
CA ILE A 18 -13.91 33.02 0.20
C ILE A 18 -12.58 32.55 0.81
N ASN A 19 -11.68 33.48 1.11
CA ASN A 19 -10.38 33.17 1.71
C ASN A 19 -10.53 32.54 3.10
N ARG A 20 -11.50 33.01 3.89
CA ARG A 20 -11.84 32.42 5.18
C ARG A 20 -12.30 30.97 5.03
N ILE A 21 -13.25 30.69 4.14
CA ILE A 21 -13.76 29.34 3.88
C ILE A 21 -12.62 28.42 3.41
N GLU A 22 -11.75 28.89 2.53
CA GLU A 22 -10.59 28.11 2.08
C GLU A 22 -9.61 27.81 3.21
N SER A 23 -9.37 28.78 4.10
CA SER A 23 -8.48 28.62 5.25
C SER A 23 -9.06 27.63 6.26
N GLU A 24 -10.36 27.73 6.55
CA GLU A 24 -11.08 26.79 7.43
C GLU A 24 -11.04 25.37 6.85
N ARG A 25 -11.21 25.20 5.53
CA ARG A 25 -11.08 23.91 4.86
C ARG A 25 -9.68 23.33 5.02
N LYS A 26 -8.64 24.12 4.75
CA LYS A 26 -7.23 23.70 4.91
C LYS A 26 -6.94 23.29 6.35
N LEU A 27 -7.43 24.07 7.31
CA LEU A 27 -7.27 23.79 8.74
C LEU A 27 -7.89 22.44 9.11
N ASN A 28 -9.11 22.16 8.65
CA ASN A 28 -9.77 20.88 8.92
C ASN A 28 -9.01 19.69 8.31
N ILE A 29 -8.51 19.81 7.08
CA ILE A 29 -7.69 18.77 6.45
C ILE A 29 -6.40 18.52 7.24
N LEU A 30 -5.76 19.59 7.71
CA LEU A 30 -4.52 19.47 8.50
C LEU A 30 -4.77 18.81 9.86
N LYS A 31 -5.88 19.14 10.53
CA LYS A 31 -6.28 18.51 11.80
C LYS A 31 -6.54 17.02 11.64
N ASP A 32 -7.29 16.63 10.62
CA ASP A 32 -7.56 15.21 10.34
C ASP A 32 -6.26 14.43 10.05
N LYS A 33 -5.34 15.05 9.30
CA LYS A 33 -4.02 14.47 9.04
C LYS A 33 -3.18 14.36 10.32
N GLU A 34 -3.21 15.38 11.16
CA GLU A 34 -2.49 15.37 12.44
C GLU A 34 -2.99 14.25 13.35
N GLU A 35 -4.30 14.12 13.53
CA GLU A 35 -4.91 13.08 14.37
C GLU A 35 -4.56 11.68 13.88
N ARG A 36 -4.59 11.45 12.56
CA ARG A 36 -4.21 10.18 11.95
C ARG A 36 -2.74 9.85 12.20
N LEU A 37 -1.85 10.81 11.98
CA LEU A 37 -0.42 10.63 12.22
C LEU A 37 -0.13 10.39 13.71
N GLN A 38 -0.81 11.09 14.61
CA GLN A 38 -0.67 10.85 16.05
C GLN A 38 -1.11 9.43 16.42
N THR A 39 -2.20 8.94 15.83
CA THR A 39 -2.69 7.58 16.03
C THR A 39 -1.70 6.54 15.49
N GLU A 40 -1.14 6.75 14.31
CA GLU A 40 -0.10 5.88 13.74
C GLU A 40 1.17 5.86 14.60
N ILE A 41 1.63 7.02 15.05
CA ILE A 41 2.77 7.14 15.97
C ILE A 41 2.49 6.41 17.29
N ALA A 42 1.28 6.54 17.84
CA ALA A 42 0.90 5.84 19.06
C ALA A 42 0.94 4.31 18.87
N LYS A 43 0.44 3.81 17.73
CA LYS A 43 0.53 2.38 17.37
C LYS A 43 1.98 1.93 17.25
N LEU A 44 2.81 2.67 16.52
CA LEU A 44 4.24 2.40 16.33
C LEU A 44 5.07 2.48 17.62
N LYS A 45 4.60 3.15 18.67
CA LYS A 45 5.28 3.18 19.98
C LYS A 45 5.02 1.93 20.82
N THR A 46 4.05 1.09 20.44
CA THR A 46 3.75 -0.16 21.14
C THR A 46 4.61 -1.30 20.61
N SER A 47 5.04 -2.22 21.47
CA SER A 47 5.80 -3.41 21.06
C SER A 47 5.09 -4.23 19.99
N ARG A 48 3.76 -4.34 20.10
CA ARG A 48 2.89 -5.01 19.11
C ARG A 48 2.87 -4.29 17.77
N GLY A 49 2.73 -2.96 17.77
CA GLY A 49 2.72 -2.18 16.53
C GLY A 49 4.07 -2.15 15.82
N ILE A 50 5.18 -2.19 16.56
CA ILE A 50 6.52 -2.36 15.98
C ILE A 50 6.65 -3.73 15.32
N GLU A 51 6.25 -4.81 16.01
CA GLU A 51 6.30 -6.18 15.48
C GLU A 51 5.44 -6.33 14.20
N GLU A 52 4.25 -5.74 14.19
CA GLU A 52 3.31 -5.81 13.08
C GLU A 52 3.81 -5.04 11.84
N GLU A 53 4.36 -3.84 12.02
CA GLU A 53 4.97 -3.07 10.95
C GLU A 53 6.25 -3.73 10.41
N LEU A 54 7.04 -4.35 11.30
CA LEU A 54 8.24 -5.07 10.89
C LEU A 54 7.89 -6.33 10.08
N ARG A 55 6.87 -7.10 10.50
CA ARG A 55 6.36 -8.25 9.75
C ARG A 55 5.78 -7.84 8.39
N SER A 56 5.03 -6.73 8.34
CA SER A 56 4.44 -6.22 7.10
C SER A 56 5.49 -5.72 6.10
N LYS A 57 6.47 -4.93 6.55
CA LYS A 57 7.45 -4.30 5.65
C LYS A 57 8.62 -5.19 5.28
N PHE A 58 9.04 -6.09 6.18
CA PHE A 58 10.27 -6.86 6.01
C PHE A 58 10.06 -8.37 5.98
N GLN A 59 8.80 -8.86 6.03
CA GLN A 59 8.45 -10.30 6.02
C GLN A 59 9.24 -11.11 7.05
N VAL A 60 9.64 -10.49 8.15
CA VAL A 60 10.43 -11.16 9.19
C VAL A 60 9.50 -11.93 10.13
N THR A 61 9.85 -13.19 10.33
CA THR A 61 9.24 -14.08 11.32
C THR A 61 10.04 -14.03 12.62
N LYS A 62 9.43 -14.39 13.76
CA LYS A 62 10.17 -14.49 15.03
C LYS A 62 11.32 -15.50 14.89
N ASN A 63 12.42 -15.26 15.61
CA ASN A 63 13.52 -16.23 15.66
C ASN A 63 12.99 -17.57 16.18
N GLY A 64 12.99 -18.60 15.33
CA GLY A 64 12.49 -19.95 15.63
C GLY A 64 11.13 -20.33 15.01
N GLU A 65 10.54 -19.48 14.16
CA GLU A 65 9.30 -19.77 13.43
C GLU A 65 9.64 -20.09 11.96
N GLU A 66 9.63 -21.37 11.58
CA GLU A 66 9.85 -21.83 10.20
C GLU A 66 8.65 -21.50 9.31
N VAL A 67 8.90 -20.86 8.17
CA VAL A 67 7.87 -20.56 7.17
C VAL A 67 7.72 -21.78 6.27
N LEU A 68 6.68 -22.59 6.50
CA LEU A 68 6.32 -23.70 5.62
C LEU A 68 5.54 -23.15 4.41
N VAL A 69 6.23 -22.94 3.28
CA VAL A 69 5.57 -22.62 2.02
C VAL A 69 5.02 -23.92 1.43
N VAL A 70 3.75 -24.19 1.67
CA VAL A 70 3.04 -25.30 1.01
C VAL A 70 2.73 -24.85 -0.42
N VAL A 71 3.50 -25.37 -1.37
CA VAL A 71 3.13 -25.33 -2.78
C VAL A 71 2.18 -26.51 -2.99
N ASP A 72 0.95 -26.23 -3.40
CA ASP A 72 0.02 -27.28 -3.82
C ASP A 72 0.51 -27.87 -5.14
N ASP A 73 1.36 -28.89 -5.05
CA ASP A 73 1.45 -29.87 -6.13
C ASP A 73 0.13 -30.66 -6.12
N PRO A 74 -0.60 -30.76 -7.24
CA PRO A 74 -1.80 -31.56 -7.31
C PRO A 74 -1.41 -33.01 -7.04
N VAL A 75 -1.78 -33.48 -5.85
CA VAL A 75 -1.60 -34.86 -5.43
C VAL A 75 -2.15 -35.81 -6.48
N SER A 76 -1.28 -36.68 -6.97
CA SER A 76 -1.67 -38.03 -7.33
C SER A 76 -0.61 -38.97 -6.80
N ALA A 77 -0.84 -39.42 -5.57
CA ALA A 77 -0.27 -40.65 -5.08
C ALA A 77 -0.65 -41.78 -6.04
N THR A 78 0.31 -42.58 -6.48
CA THR A 78 0.30 -44.05 -6.49
C THR A 78 1.57 -44.56 -7.16
N ASP A 79 2.13 -45.58 -6.55
CA ASP A 79 3.39 -46.28 -6.81
C ASP A 79 3.72 -46.67 -8.26
N ALA A 80 5.04 -46.83 -8.43
CA ALA A 80 5.72 -47.79 -9.31
C ALA A 80 5.57 -47.61 -10.83
N SER A 81 6.72 -47.35 -11.47
CA SER A 81 7.28 -48.10 -12.60
C SER A 81 7.99 -47.18 -13.59
N GLN A 82 9.16 -47.64 -13.98
CA GLN A 82 10.05 -47.10 -15.00
C GLN A 82 9.32 -46.75 -16.31
N THR A 83 9.67 -45.64 -16.96
CA THR A 83 10.06 -45.53 -18.39
C THR A 83 10.16 -44.06 -18.82
N PRO A 84 11.06 -43.73 -19.77
CA PRO A 84 11.46 -42.37 -20.08
C PRO A 84 10.33 -41.66 -20.83
N ARG A 85 9.85 -40.53 -20.30
CA ARG A 85 8.93 -39.67 -21.04
C ARG A 85 9.75 -38.62 -21.78
N ASP A 86 9.86 -38.86 -23.08
CA ASP A 86 10.30 -37.93 -24.09
C ASP A 86 9.81 -36.51 -23.79
N GLY A 87 10.77 -35.60 -23.65
CA GLY A 87 10.56 -34.19 -23.41
C GLY A 87 10.07 -33.48 -24.66
N ASP A 88 8.81 -33.70 -25.03
CA ASP A 88 8.06 -32.83 -25.96
C ASP A 88 7.25 -31.76 -25.20
N GLY A 89 7.70 -31.44 -24.00
CA GLY A 89 7.23 -30.29 -23.23
C GLY A 89 7.75 -28.99 -23.81
N ILE A 90 6.97 -27.93 -23.63
CA ILE A 90 7.17 -26.56 -24.13
C ILE A 90 8.59 -26.02 -23.83
N TRP A 91 9.21 -26.50 -22.75
CA TRP A 91 10.59 -26.24 -22.37
C TRP A 91 11.65 -26.82 -23.33
N GLY A 92 11.43 -28.02 -23.86
CA GLY A 92 12.34 -28.62 -24.85
C GLY A 92 12.33 -27.86 -26.18
N LYS A 93 11.18 -27.28 -26.55
CA LYS A 93 11.06 -26.40 -27.73
C LYS A 93 11.72 -25.04 -27.50
N PHE A 94 11.62 -24.52 -26.27
CA PHE A 94 12.30 -23.30 -25.87
C PHE A 94 13.82 -23.48 -25.88
N LEU A 95 14.36 -24.53 -25.23
CA LEU A 95 15.80 -24.85 -25.23
C LEU A 95 16.39 -24.99 -26.64
N LYS A 96 15.70 -25.71 -27.54
CA LYS A 96 16.09 -25.80 -28.96
C LYS A 96 16.12 -24.46 -29.69
N LEU A 97 15.28 -23.50 -29.31
CA LEU A 97 15.21 -22.19 -29.95
C LEU A 97 16.36 -21.26 -29.53
N ILE A 98 16.91 -21.46 -28.33
CA ILE A 98 18.00 -20.65 -27.76
C ILE A 98 19.38 -21.32 -27.84
N GLY A 99 19.49 -22.47 -28.51
CA GLY A 99 20.78 -23.08 -28.86
C GLY A 99 21.50 -23.71 -27.68
N PHE A 100 20.78 -24.46 -26.83
CA PHE A 100 21.34 -25.38 -25.85
C PHE A 100 20.58 -26.72 -25.87
#